data_AF-K1QDD7-F1
#
_entry.id   AF-K1QDD7-F1
#
_cell.length_a   1.000
_cell.length_b   1.000
_cell.length_c   1.000
_cell.angle_alpha   90.00
_cell.angle_beta   90.00
_cell.angle_gamma   90.00
#
_symmetry.space_group_name_H-M   'P 1'
#
loop_
_entity.id
_entity.type
_entity.pdbx_description
1 polymer ?
#
loop_
_entity_poly.entity_id
_entity_poly.type
_entity_poly.pdbx_seq_one_letter_code
_entity_poly.pdbx_strand_id
1 'polypeptide(L)'
;MGNASNSKAVNPSSEKFDINRQQQKQIEVKPKEQSRLQAKKQKHQKKKSKKYLKRVHDEVEEGKVLTKEDSEELRKEIDSSNENLPHVVKENDQALHQEKKSKNDWFRIHDQVEQEREKVKDLECKLKQIAEEKEHLLTRLSKIAGSKLTSNNPDIADLNDDNRPTKLAEKFSQLYDDAWTDSMEELTGGELRLDDRAAIGFLLRIVMV
;
A
#
# COMPACT_ATOMS: atom_id res chain seq x y z
N MET A 1 -10.04 159.72 1.61
CA MET A 1 -9.21 160.39 0.59
C MET A 1 -8.86 159.38 -0.50
N GLY A 2 -8.65 159.86 -1.73
CA GLY A 2 -8.61 159.11 -3.02
C GLY A 2 -7.67 157.91 -3.09
N ASN A 3 -7.55 157.14 -4.19
CA ASN A 3 -7.90 157.32 -5.60
C ASN A 3 -7.74 155.96 -6.33
N ALA A 4 -8.22 155.88 -7.57
CA ALA A 4 -8.31 154.71 -8.44
C ALA A 4 -6.98 154.15 -9.03
N SER A 5 -7.00 152.86 -9.43
CA SER A 5 -6.67 152.31 -10.78
C SER A 5 -5.72 151.09 -10.89
N ASN A 6 -6.29 149.97 -11.39
CA ASN A 6 -5.89 149.11 -12.54
C ASN A 6 -5.09 147.78 -12.44
N SER A 7 -5.78 146.71 -12.93
CA SER A 7 -5.41 145.52 -13.75
C SER A 7 -4.29 144.52 -13.38
N LYS A 8 -4.62 143.21 -13.28
CA LYS A 8 -4.48 142.14 -14.32
C LYS A 8 -4.66 140.73 -13.72
N ALA A 9 -5.28 139.84 -14.48
CA ALA A 9 -5.65 138.47 -14.11
C ALA A 9 -4.53 137.42 -14.33
N VAL A 10 -4.42 136.41 -13.46
CA VAL A 10 -3.85 135.07 -13.72
C VAL A 10 -4.56 134.02 -12.83
N ASN A 11 -4.91 132.88 -13.40
CA ASN A 11 -5.79 131.82 -12.88
C ASN A 11 -4.96 130.58 -12.45
N PRO A 12 -5.09 130.01 -11.23
CA PRO A 12 -4.39 128.78 -10.82
C PRO A 12 -5.36 127.61 -10.59
N SER A 13 -5.39 126.61 -11.49
CA SER A 13 -6.21 125.39 -11.31
C SER A 13 -5.62 124.11 -11.97
N SER A 14 -4.30 123.99 -12.18
CA SER A 14 -3.72 122.82 -12.87
C SER A 14 -2.85 121.86 -12.04
N GLU A 15 -2.60 122.09 -10.75
CA GLU A 15 -1.65 121.24 -9.98
C GLU A 15 -2.29 120.17 -9.09
N LYS A 16 -3.61 120.17 -8.87
CA LYS A 16 -4.29 119.20 -7.98
C LYS A 16 -4.85 117.95 -8.69
N PHE A 17 -4.78 117.87 -10.03
CA PHE A 17 -5.39 116.77 -10.80
C PHE A 17 -4.46 115.59 -11.10
N ASP A 18 -3.13 115.78 -11.11
CA ASP A 18 -2.21 114.72 -11.54
C ASP A 18 -1.83 113.70 -10.45
N ILE A 19 -1.85 114.11 -9.17
CA ILE A 19 -1.51 113.21 -8.05
C ILE A 19 -2.64 112.18 -7.79
N ASN A 20 -3.90 112.55 -8.01
CA ASN A 20 -5.06 111.70 -7.74
C ASN A 20 -5.23 110.58 -8.79
N ARG A 21 -4.83 110.84 -10.05
CA ARG A 21 -4.95 109.88 -11.16
C ARG A 21 -3.94 108.72 -11.09
N GLN A 22 -2.74 108.96 -10.54
CA GLN A 22 -1.73 107.91 -10.36
C GLN A 22 -2.03 107.01 -9.16
N GLN A 23 -2.60 107.55 -8.08
CA GLN A 23 -2.98 106.74 -6.90
C GLN A 23 -4.20 105.84 -7.20
N GLN A 24 -5.20 106.32 -7.96
CA GLN A 24 -6.35 105.48 -8.37
C GLN A 24 -5.97 104.33 -9.30
N LYS A 25 -5.01 104.52 -10.22
CA LYS A 25 -4.51 103.42 -11.09
C LYS A 25 -3.77 102.33 -10.31
N GLN A 26 -3.08 102.64 -9.21
CA GLN A 26 -2.41 101.61 -8.39
C GLN A 26 -3.37 100.86 -7.46
N ILE A 27 -4.47 101.50 -7.02
CA ILE A 27 -5.49 100.87 -6.16
C ILE A 27 -6.38 99.91 -6.97
N GLU A 28 -6.62 100.17 -8.27
CA GLU A 28 -7.47 99.31 -9.12
C GLU A 28 -6.74 98.15 -9.82
N VAL A 29 -5.43 98.24 -10.04
CA VAL A 29 -4.64 97.21 -10.75
C VAL A 29 -4.25 96.05 -9.83
N LYS A 30 -3.92 96.31 -8.56
CA LYS A 30 -3.53 95.26 -7.58
C LYS A 30 -4.62 94.20 -7.31
N PRO A 31 -5.92 94.55 -7.16
CA PRO A 31 -6.99 93.56 -6.95
C PRO A 31 -7.30 92.73 -8.20
N LYS A 32 -7.22 93.32 -9.40
CA LYS A 32 -7.47 92.64 -10.68
C LYS A 32 -6.39 91.60 -11.01
N GLU A 33 -5.13 91.86 -10.67
CA GLU A 33 -4.04 90.89 -10.82
C GLU A 33 -4.12 89.74 -9.80
N GLN A 34 -4.42 90.04 -8.53
CA GLN A 34 -4.64 89.03 -7.50
C GLN A 34 -5.82 88.11 -7.84
N SER A 35 -6.92 88.66 -8.35
CA SER A 35 -8.09 87.89 -8.80
C SER A 35 -7.76 86.99 -10.01
N ARG A 36 -6.95 87.47 -10.97
CA ARG A 36 -6.45 86.64 -12.09
C ARG A 36 -5.52 85.51 -11.64
N LEU A 37 -4.62 85.77 -10.68
CA LEU A 37 -3.75 84.73 -10.11
C LEU A 37 -4.57 83.70 -9.33
N GLN A 38 -5.56 84.13 -8.54
CA GLN A 38 -6.47 83.23 -7.83
C GLN A 38 -7.29 82.39 -8.82
N ALA A 39 -7.83 82.97 -9.89
CA ALA A 39 -8.54 82.25 -10.93
C ALA A 39 -7.64 81.25 -11.69
N LYS A 40 -6.37 81.60 -11.96
CA LYS A 40 -5.38 80.69 -12.56
C LYS A 40 -5.04 79.54 -11.60
N LYS A 41 -4.83 79.82 -10.30
CA LYS A 41 -4.61 78.81 -9.26
C LYS A 41 -5.82 77.88 -9.13
N GLN A 42 -7.04 78.42 -9.09
CA GLN A 42 -8.28 77.64 -9.07
C GLN A 42 -8.47 76.81 -10.34
N LYS A 43 -8.17 77.34 -11.53
CA LYS A 43 -8.20 76.57 -12.79
C LYS A 43 -7.17 75.44 -12.80
N HIS A 44 -5.96 75.71 -12.32
CA HIS A 44 -4.90 74.71 -12.23
C HIS A 44 -5.24 73.62 -11.19
N GLN A 45 -5.81 74.01 -10.04
CA GLN A 45 -6.32 73.10 -9.01
C GLN A 45 -7.48 72.26 -9.55
N LYS A 46 -8.46 72.86 -10.23
CA LYS A 46 -9.54 72.13 -10.91
C LYS A 46 -9.02 71.15 -11.96
N LYS A 47 -8.00 71.52 -12.75
CA LYS A 47 -7.37 70.60 -13.72
C LYS A 47 -6.66 69.43 -13.02
N LYS A 48 -5.94 69.70 -11.93
CA LYS A 48 -5.28 68.65 -11.12
C LYS A 48 -6.31 67.70 -10.49
N SER A 49 -7.37 68.23 -9.88
CA SER A 49 -8.47 67.42 -9.33
C SER A 49 -9.17 66.62 -10.40
N LYS A 50 -9.43 67.19 -11.59
CA LYS A 50 -10.05 66.46 -12.72
C LYS A 50 -9.16 65.33 -13.23
N LYS A 51 -7.84 65.53 -13.29
CA LYS A 51 -6.87 64.49 -13.67
C LYS A 51 -6.77 63.38 -12.61
N TYR A 52 -6.91 63.72 -11.33
CA TYR A 52 -6.94 62.75 -10.24
C TYR A 52 -8.23 61.92 -10.28
N LEU A 53 -9.39 62.57 -10.38
CA LEU A 53 -10.70 61.91 -10.53
C LEU A 53 -10.76 60.97 -11.73
N LYS A 54 -10.16 61.36 -12.87
CA LYS A 54 -10.06 60.48 -14.05
C LYS A 54 -9.27 59.21 -13.74
N ARG A 55 -8.08 59.32 -13.13
CA ARG A 55 -7.26 58.15 -12.76
C ARG A 55 -7.99 57.22 -11.79
N VAL A 56 -8.61 57.77 -10.74
CA VAL A 56 -9.38 56.97 -9.78
C VAL A 56 -10.54 56.25 -10.46
N HIS A 57 -11.23 56.91 -11.39
CA HIS A 57 -12.30 56.27 -12.16
C HIS A 57 -11.77 55.14 -13.05
N ASP A 58 -10.65 55.37 -13.75
CA ASP A 58 -10.03 54.38 -14.63
C ASP A 58 -9.55 53.16 -13.81
N GLU A 59 -8.91 53.37 -12.65
CA GLU A 59 -8.48 52.31 -11.71
C GLU A 59 -9.66 51.50 -11.14
N VAL A 60 -10.78 52.17 -10.82
CA VAL A 60 -12.00 51.51 -10.32
C VAL A 60 -12.68 50.68 -11.42
N GLU A 61 -12.67 51.15 -12.67
CA GLU A 61 -13.23 50.37 -13.79
C GLU A 61 -12.35 49.18 -14.15
N GLU A 62 -11.02 49.32 -14.16
CA GLU A 62 -10.10 48.19 -14.35
C GLU A 62 -10.28 47.12 -13.25
N GLY A 63 -10.36 47.54 -11.98
CA GLY A 63 -10.62 46.60 -10.88
C GLY A 63 -11.96 45.88 -10.99
N LYS A 64 -13.02 46.56 -11.46
CA LYS A 64 -14.33 45.93 -11.72
C LYS A 64 -14.27 44.93 -12.87
N VAL A 65 -13.50 45.20 -13.91
CA VAL A 65 -13.33 44.27 -15.04
C VAL A 65 -12.62 42.99 -14.59
N LEU A 66 -11.52 43.13 -13.87
CA LEU A 66 -10.78 41.97 -13.30
C LEU A 66 -11.66 41.12 -12.38
N THR A 67 -12.39 41.74 -11.44
CA THR A 67 -13.30 40.98 -10.55
C THR A 67 -14.45 40.27 -11.29
N LYS A 68 -14.87 40.79 -12.44
CA LYS A 68 -15.88 40.15 -13.28
C LYS A 68 -15.29 38.95 -14.02
N GLU A 69 -14.11 39.10 -14.60
CA GLU A 69 -13.38 38.02 -15.27
C GLU A 69 -13.12 36.85 -14.32
N ASP A 70 -12.59 37.11 -13.12
CA ASP A 70 -12.37 36.09 -12.08
C ASP A 70 -13.69 35.39 -11.68
N SER A 71 -14.78 36.15 -11.57
CA SER A 71 -16.10 35.61 -11.21
C SER A 71 -16.73 34.77 -12.32
N GLU A 72 -16.45 35.08 -13.59
CA GLU A 72 -16.89 34.31 -14.74
C GLU A 72 -16.08 33.03 -14.91
N GLU A 73 -14.79 33.07 -14.60
CA GLU A 73 -13.91 31.89 -14.62
C GLU A 73 -14.33 30.89 -13.53
N LEU A 74 -14.58 31.36 -12.30
CA LEU A 74 -15.15 30.55 -11.22
C LEU A 74 -16.52 29.95 -11.58
N ARG A 75 -17.38 30.69 -12.29
CA ARG A 75 -18.68 30.17 -12.76
C ARG A 75 -18.50 29.04 -13.77
N LYS A 76 -17.60 29.19 -14.74
CA LYS A 76 -17.30 28.14 -15.72
C LYS A 76 -16.74 26.89 -15.06
N GLU A 77 -15.89 27.04 -14.05
CA GLU A 77 -15.35 25.91 -13.28
C GLU A 77 -16.45 25.19 -12.48
N ILE A 78 -17.34 25.93 -11.80
CA ILE A 78 -18.52 25.37 -11.11
C ILE A 78 -19.44 24.65 -12.10
N ASP A 79 -19.73 25.24 -13.26
CA ASP A 79 -20.62 24.65 -14.25
C ASP A 79 -20.01 23.37 -14.83
N SER A 80 -18.71 23.37 -15.17
CA SER A 80 -18.00 22.18 -15.64
C SER A 80 -17.94 21.06 -14.58
N SER A 81 -17.79 21.43 -13.30
CA SER A 81 -17.80 20.48 -12.19
C SER A 81 -19.21 19.90 -11.96
N ASN A 82 -20.24 20.73 -12.07
CA ASN A 82 -21.64 20.31 -11.99
C ASN A 82 -22.05 19.41 -13.16
N GLU A 83 -21.53 19.61 -14.36
CA GLU A 83 -21.76 18.72 -15.51
C GLU A 83 -21.12 17.34 -15.30
N ASN A 84 -19.94 17.28 -14.68
CA ASN A 84 -19.24 16.02 -14.40
C ASN A 84 -19.77 15.28 -13.16
N LEU A 85 -20.30 16.00 -12.17
CA LEU A 85 -20.82 15.44 -10.92
C LEU A 85 -21.83 14.28 -11.11
N PRO A 86 -22.87 14.38 -11.97
CA PRO A 86 -23.81 13.28 -12.18
C PRO A 86 -23.17 12.04 -12.84
N HIS A 87 -22.10 12.20 -13.61
CA HIS A 87 -21.36 11.05 -14.16
C HIS A 87 -20.62 10.31 -13.05
N VAL A 88 -19.90 11.05 -12.21
CA VAL A 88 -19.15 10.50 -11.07
C VAL A 88 -20.10 9.82 -10.08
N VAL A 89 -21.27 10.41 -9.81
CA VAL A 89 -22.29 9.80 -8.94
C VAL A 89 -22.81 8.49 -9.53
N LYS A 90 -23.11 8.44 -10.83
CA LYS A 90 -23.56 7.20 -11.50
C LYS A 90 -22.49 6.11 -11.50
N GLU A 91 -21.23 6.45 -11.78
CA GLU A 91 -20.12 5.49 -11.71
C GLU A 91 -19.95 4.93 -10.30
N ASN A 92 -20.07 5.78 -9.28
CA ASN A 92 -19.95 5.35 -7.89
C ASN A 92 -21.11 4.44 -7.46
N ASP A 93 -22.34 4.74 -7.89
CA ASP A 93 -23.51 3.88 -7.67
C ASP A 93 -23.35 2.51 -8.35
N GLN A 94 -22.80 2.49 -9.58
CA GLN A 94 -22.49 1.25 -10.30
C GLN A 94 -21.40 0.45 -9.58
N ALA A 95 -20.32 1.11 -9.15
CA ALA A 95 -19.25 0.49 -8.39
C ALA A 95 -19.76 -0.12 -7.08
N LEU A 96 -20.61 0.61 -6.35
CA LEU A 96 -21.24 0.13 -5.11
C LEU A 96 -22.14 -1.09 -5.37
N HIS A 97 -22.89 -1.09 -6.47
CA HIS A 97 -23.73 -2.24 -6.81
C HIS A 97 -22.87 -3.46 -7.19
N GLN A 98 -21.78 -3.24 -7.92
CA GLN A 98 -20.84 -4.30 -8.27
C GLN A 98 -20.17 -4.87 -7.03
N GLU A 99 -19.72 -4.03 -6.09
CA GLU A 99 -19.13 -4.46 -4.82
C GLU A 99 -20.11 -5.30 -3.99
N LYS A 100 -21.39 -4.88 -3.89
CA LYS A 100 -22.43 -5.67 -3.22
C LYS A 100 -22.62 -7.04 -3.87
N LYS A 101 -22.60 -7.11 -5.20
CA LYS A 101 -22.72 -8.38 -5.93
C LYS A 101 -21.51 -9.27 -5.66
N SER A 102 -20.30 -8.73 -5.77
CA SER A 102 -19.06 -9.44 -5.47
C SER A 102 -19.02 -9.94 -4.03
N LYS A 103 -19.50 -9.15 -3.07
CA LYS A 103 -19.60 -9.55 -1.65
C LYS A 103 -20.56 -10.72 -1.45
N ASN A 104 -21.71 -10.71 -2.11
CA ASN A 104 -22.66 -11.83 -2.06
C ASN A 104 -22.09 -13.09 -2.73
N ASP A 105 -21.44 -12.96 -3.87
CA ASP A 105 -20.78 -14.08 -4.54
C ASP A 105 -19.64 -14.65 -3.69
N TRP A 106 -18.84 -13.79 -3.05
CA TRP A 106 -17.82 -14.19 -2.09
C TRP A 106 -18.42 -15.00 -0.93
N PHE A 107 -19.54 -14.53 -0.37
CA PHE A 107 -20.21 -15.23 0.74
C PHE A 107 -20.72 -16.61 0.30
N ARG A 108 -21.28 -16.73 -0.91
CA ARG A 108 -21.74 -18.00 -1.48
C ARG A 108 -20.58 -18.97 -1.72
N ILE A 109 -19.47 -18.47 -2.28
CA ILE A 109 -18.28 -19.29 -2.53
C ILE A 109 -17.65 -19.73 -1.20
N HIS A 110 -17.59 -18.83 -0.22
CA HIS A 110 -17.06 -19.14 1.11
C HIS A 110 -17.86 -20.26 1.78
N ASP A 111 -19.20 -20.17 1.77
CA ASP A 111 -20.08 -21.21 2.30
C ASP A 111 -19.88 -22.56 1.59
N GLN A 112 -19.76 -22.55 0.26
CA GLN A 112 -19.44 -23.76 -0.51
C GLN A 112 -18.08 -24.36 -0.15
N VAL A 113 -17.05 -23.51 0.00
CA VAL A 113 -15.71 -23.96 0.39
C VAL A 113 -15.73 -24.60 1.77
N GLU A 114 -16.44 -24.02 2.73
CA GLU A 114 -16.58 -24.60 4.07
C GLU A 114 -17.32 -25.94 4.05
N GLN A 115 -18.42 -26.04 3.30
CA GLN A 115 -19.13 -27.31 3.14
C GLN A 115 -18.27 -28.41 2.50
N GLU A 116 -17.48 -28.07 1.48
CA GLU A 116 -16.56 -29.04 0.87
C GLU A 116 -15.41 -29.42 1.82
N ARG A 117 -14.90 -28.49 2.63
CA ARG A 117 -13.91 -28.79 3.68
C ARG A 117 -14.45 -29.77 4.71
N GLU A 118 -15.70 -29.59 5.16
CA GLU A 118 -16.36 -30.51 6.09
C GLU A 118 -16.50 -31.91 5.47
N LYS A 119 -16.96 -32.00 4.22
CA LYS A 119 -17.07 -33.28 3.50
C LYS A 119 -15.73 -33.98 3.33
N VAL A 120 -14.67 -33.25 2.99
CA VAL A 120 -13.31 -33.80 2.88
C VAL A 120 -12.87 -34.39 4.20
N LYS A 121 -13.07 -33.66 5.30
CA LYS A 121 -12.74 -34.12 6.65
C LYS A 121 -13.50 -35.39 7.04
N ASP A 122 -14.79 -35.46 6.73
CA ASP A 122 -15.62 -36.64 6.97
C ASP A 122 -15.15 -37.86 6.16
N LEU A 123 -14.80 -37.65 4.89
CA LEU A 123 -14.28 -38.70 4.01
C LEU A 123 -12.91 -39.20 4.47
N GLU A 124 -12.03 -38.30 4.92
CA GLU A 124 -10.74 -38.66 5.51
C GLU A 124 -10.91 -39.50 6.77
N CYS A 125 -11.84 -39.13 7.66
CA CYS A 125 -12.14 -39.90 8.85
C CYS A 125 -12.65 -41.31 8.51
N LYS A 126 -13.56 -41.42 7.53
CA LYS A 126 -14.07 -42.72 7.05
C LYS A 126 -12.98 -43.56 6.41
N LEU A 127 -12.11 -42.96 5.59
CA LEU A 127 -10.98 -43.65 4.97
C LEU A 127 -10.03 -44.22 6.02
N LYS A 128 -9.71 -43.44 7.05
CA LYS A 128 -8.87 -43.89 8.15
C LYS A 128 -9.49 -45.08 8.89
N GLN A 129 -10.79 -44.99 9.21
CA GLN A 129 -11.50 -46.08 9.86
C GLN A 129 -11.50 -47.36 9.00
N ILE A 130 -11.80 -47.26 7.71
CA ILE A 130 -11.78 -48.39 6.79
C ILE A 130 -10.36 -49.00 6.68
N ALA A 131 -9.31 -48.17 6.68
CA ALA A 131 -7.94 -48.65 6.65
C ALA A 131 -7.58 -49.43 7.92
N GLU A 132 -7.97 -48.94 9.09
CA GLU A 132 -7.78 -49.62 10.39
C GLU A 132 -8.55 -50.95 10.44
N GLU A 133 -9.82 -50.95 10.00
CA GLU A 133 -10.64 -52.16 9.94
C GLU A 133 -10.06 -53.21 8.97
N LYS A 134 -9.60 -52.77 7.79
CA LYS A 134 -8.93 -53.62 6.81
C LYS A 134 -7.67 -54.25 7.41
N GLU A 135 -6.82 -53.47 8.07
CA GLU A 135 -5.57 -53.97 8.64
C GLU A 135 -5.81 -54.97 9.77
N HIS A 136 -6.77 -54.68 10.64
CA HIS A 136 -7.20 -55.57 11.71
C HIS A 136 -7.74 -56.90 11.14
N LEU A 137 -8.60 -56.84 10.12
CA LEU A 137 -9.15 -58.03 9.47
C LEU A 137 -8.07 -58.85 8.75
N LEU A 138 -7.14 -58.19 8.04
CA LEU A 138 -6.01 -58.86 7.40
C LEU A 138 -5.13 -59.57 8.41
N THR A 139 -4.76 -58.90 9.50
CA THR A 139 -3.97 -59.50 10.58
C THR A 139 -4.67 -60.72 11.17
N ARG A 140 -5.97 -60.59 11.47
CA ARG A 140 -6.76 -61.70 12.03
C ARG A 140 -6.89 -62.86 11.05
N LEU A 141 -7.15 -62.59 9.77
CA LEU A 141 -7.26 -63.61 8.73
C LEU A 141 -5.93 -64.32 8.49
N SER A 142 -4.81 -63.59 8.42
CA SER A 142 -3.47 -64.16 8.30
C SER A 142 -3.15 -65.08 9.47
N LYS A 143 -3.50 -64.67 10.70
CA LYS A 143 -3.34 -65.53 11.89
C LYS A 143 -4.18 -66.80 11.78
N ILE A 144 -5.46 -66.69 11.40
CA ILE A 144 -6.34 -67.85 11.25
C ILE A 144 -5.86 -68.77 10.11
N ALA A 145 -5.43 -68.20 8.98
CA ALA A 145 -4.91 -68.94 7.84
C ALA A 145 -3.63 -69.70 8.20
N GLY A 146 -2.68 -69.03 8.89
CA GLY A 146 -1.47 -69.67 9.41
C GLY A 146 -1.81 -70.80 10.38
N SER A 147 -2.67 -70.55 11.37
CA SER A 147 -3.10 -71.58 12.32
C SER A 147 -3.82 -72.75 11.66
N LYS A 148 -4.63 -72.52 10.62
CA LYS A 148 -5.31 -73.58 9.87
C LYS A 148 -4.36 -74.41 9.02
N LEU A 149 -3.30 -73.79 8.49
CA LEU A 149 -2.27 -74.49 7.71
C LEU A 149 -1.46 -75.44 8.58
N THR A 150 -1.22 -75.06 9.85
CA THR A 150 -0.49 -75.87 10.84
C THR A 150 -1.41 -76.83 11.60
N SER A 151 -2.70 -76.52 11.75
CA SER A 151 -3.66 -77.39 12.45
C SER A 151 -3.93 -78.62 11.60
N ASN A 152 -3.62 -79.81 12.13
CA ASN A 152 -3.85 -81.10 11.47
C ASN A 152 -2.95 -81.40 10.26
N ASN A 153 -1.84 -80.67 10.08
CA ASN A 153 -0.82 -81.00 9.08
C ASN A 153 0.59 -80.86 9.68
N PRO A 154 1.07 -81.89 10.43
CA PRO A 154 2.41 -81.86 11.03
C PRO A 154 3.54 -81.80 10.01
N ASP A 155 3.26 -82.11 8.73
CA ASP A 155 4.24 -82.05 7.64
C ASP A 155 4.46 -80.63 7.11
N ILE A 156 3.54 -79.69 7.35
CA ILE A 156 3.79 -78.26 7.10
C ILE A 156 4.53 -77.72 8.32
N ALA A 157 5.86 -77.85 8.26
CA ALA A 157 6.76 -77.38 9.30
C ALA A 157 6.53 -75.88 9.58
N ASP A 158 6.43 -75.52 10.86
CA ASP A 158 6.54 -74.13 11.27
C ASP A 158 7.93 -73.62 10.86
N LEU A 159 7.98 -72.72 9.88
CA LEU A 159 9.24 -72.15 9.38
C LEU A 159 9.93 -71.26 10.43
N ASN A 160 9.27 -70.97 11.54
CA ASN A 160 9.85 -70.30 12.69
C ASN A 160 10.35 -71.29 13.77
N ASP A 161 10.12 -72.60 13.62
CA ASP A 161 10.64 -73.60 14.54
C ASP A 161 12.13 -73.86 14.29
N ASP A 162 12.93 -73.52 15.29
CA ASP A 162 14.38 -73.71 15.30
C ASP A 162 14.81 -75.18 15.38
N ASN A 163 13.90 -76.05 15.82
CA ASN A 163 14.11 -77.47 16.01
C ASN A 163 13.53 -78.33 14.87
N ARG A 164 13.12 -77.72 13.74
CA ARG A 164 12.65 -78.48 12.58
C ARG A 164 13.79 -79.27 11.92
N PRO A 165 13.52 -80.46 11.35
CA PRO A 165 14.57 -81.32 10.77
C PRO A 165 15.51 -80.62 9.79
N THR A 166 14.97 -79.78 8.89
CA THR A 166 15.78 -79.01 7.93
C THR A 166 16.71 -77.99 8.62
N LYS A 167 16.22 -77.32 9.67
CA LYS A 167 17.03 -76.33 10.42
C LYS A 167 18.10 -77.00 11.26
N LEU A 168 17.79 -78.18 11.84
CA LEU A 168 18.82 -79.02 12.47
C LEU A 168 19.89 -79.43 11.46
N ALA A 169 19.49 -79.91 10.27
CA ALA A 169 20.43 -80.29 9.23
C ALA A 169 21.34 -79.12 8.81
N GLU A 170 20.77 -77.91 8.65
CA GLU A 170 21.54 -76.69 8.41
C GLU A 170 22.52 -76.37 9.56
N LYS A 171 22.05 -76.42 10.83
CA LYS A 171 22.90 -76.16 12.01
C LYS A 171 24.03 -77.18 12.13
N PHE A 172 23.77 -78.46 11.88
CA PHE A 172 24.80 -79.50 11.85
C PHE A 172 25.76 -79.32 10.68
N SER A 173 25.27 -78.93 9.50
CA SER A 173 26.14 -78.63 8.34
C SER A 173 27.07 -77.46 8.65
N GLN A 174 26.56 -76.38 9.23
CA GLN A 174 27.37 -75.22 9.64
C GLN A 174 28.38 -75.58 10.72
N LEU A 175 28.00 -76.43 11.69
CA LEU A 175 28.93 -76.91 12.71
C LEU A 175 30.11 -77.66 12.09
N TYR A 176 29.86 -78.51 11.08
CA TYR A 176 30.90 -79.22 10.36
C TYR A 176 31.77 -78.30 9.50
N ASP A 177 31.16 -77.36 8.78
CA ASP A 177 31.85 -76.49 7.82
C ASP A 177 32.69 -75.43 8.54
N ASP A 178 32.13 -74.76 9.54
CA ASP A 178 32.77 -73.65 10.24
C ASP A 178 33.58 -74.17 11.44
N ALA A 179 32.89 -74.59 12.50
CA ALA A 179 33.52 -74.82 13.80
C ALA A 179 34.45 -76.05 13.82
N TRP A 180 34.10 -77.12 13.10
CA TRP A 180 34.88 -78.34 13.07
C TRP A 180 36.13 -78.18 12.19
N THR A 181 36.00 -77.49 11.05
CA THR A 181 37.15 -77.12 10.21
C THR A 181 38.11 -76.20 10.95
N ASP A 182 37.61 -75.12 11.57
CA ASP A 182 38.44 -74.18 12.33
C ASP A 182 39.20 -74.88 13.47
N SER A 183 38.51 -75.72 14.23
CA SER A 183 39.12 -76.48 15.33
C SER A 183 40.17 -77.48 14.83
N MET A 184 39.93 -78.11 13.67
CA MET A 184 40.88 -79.05 13.08
C MET A 184 42.13 -78.32 12.57
N GLU A 185 41.96 -77.16 11.93
CA GLU A 185 43.07 -76.31 11.47
C GLU A 185 43.91 -75.79 12.65
N GLU A 186 43.28 -75.39 13.76
CA GLU A 186 44.01 -74.94 14.95
C GLU A 186 44.80 -76.08 15.61
N LEU A 187 44.25 -77.28 15.69
CA LEU A 187 44.91 -78.43 16.30
C LEU A 187 46.06 -79.00 15.44
N THR A 188 45.91 -78.99 14.12
CA THR A 188 46.90 -79.57 13.18
C THR A 188 47.91 -78.55 12.66
N GLY A 189 47.47 -77.31 12.40
CA GLY A 189 48.28 -76.21 11.86
C GLY A 189 48.80 -75.23 12.93
N GLY A 190 48.18 -75.19 14.11
CA GLY A 190 48.57 -74.32 15.22
C GLY A 190 49.74 -74.85 16.06
N GLU A 191 49.77 -74.47 17.34
CA GLU A 191 50.92 -74.70 18.23
C GLU A 191 51.09 -76.17 18.66
N LEU A 192 49.99 -76.94 18.73
CA LEU A 192 50.01 -78.34 19.15
C LEU A 192 50.52 -79.31 18.05
N ARG A 193 50.37 -78.95 16.77
CA ARG A 193 50.76 -79.78 15.59
C ARG A 193 50.41 -81.26 15.75
N LEU A 194 49.18 -81.53 16.13
CA LEU A 194 48.70 -82.90 16.24
C LEU A 194 48.61 -83.53 14.86
N ASP A 195 48.85 -84.84 14.77
CA ASP A 195 48.46 -85.60 13.59
C ASP A 195 46.93 -85.69 13.52
N ASP A 196 46.40 -85.78 12.30
CA ASP A 196 44.95 -85.78 12.06
C ASP A 196 44.21 -86.78 12.95
N ARG A 197 44.82 -87.95 13.20
CA ARG A 197 44.23 -89.01 14.02
C ARG A 197 44.10 -88.61 15.49
N ALA A 198 45.10 -87.92 16.05
CA ALA A 198 45.02 -87.42 17.43
C ALA A 198 44.08 -86.21 17.54
N ALA A 199 44.08 -85.32 16.56
CA ALA A 199 43.17 -84.17 16.52
C ALA A 199 41.69 -84.61 16.45
N ILE A 200 41.37 -85.53 15.54
CA ILE A 200 40.02 -86.13 15.43
C ILE A 200 39.65 -86.85 16.74
N GLY A 201 40.57 -87.61 17.33
CA GLY A 201 40.34 -88.28 18.60
C GLY A 201 40.05 -87.32 19.77
N PHE A 202 40.71 -86.16 19.78
CA PHE A 202 40.48 -85.10 20.75
C PHE A 202 39.11 -84.45 20.58
N LEU A 203 38.76 -84.06 19.34
CA LEU A 203 37.46 -83.46 19.03
C LEU A 203 36.29 -84.42 19.32
N LEU A 204 36.42 -85.70 18.97
CA LEU A 204 35.41 -86.71 19.28
C LEU A 204 35.21 -86.90 20.79
N ARG A 205 36.29 -86.83 21.58
CA ARG A 205 36.20 -86.90 23.04
C ARG A 205 35.43 -85.72 23.63
N ILE A 206 35.46 -84.55 23.01
CA ILE A 206 34.69 -83.37 23.47
C ILE A 206 33.20 -83.54 23.16
N VAL A 207 32.85 -84.06 21.99
CA VAL A 207 31.46 -84.18 21.54
C VAL A 207 30.74 -85.40 22.14
N MET A 208 31.47 -86.47 22.49
CA MET A 208 30.89 -87.72 23.00
C MET A 208 30.87 -87.84 24.54
N VAL A 209 30.91 -86.71 25.26
CA VAL A 209 30.78 -86.67 26.74
C VAL A 209 29.36 -86.97 27.19
#